data_AF-A0A0S8HA63-F1
#
_entry.id   AF-A0A0S8HA63-F1
#
_cell.length_a   1.000
_cell.length_b   1.000
_cell.length_c   1.000
_cell.angle_alpha   90.00
_cell.angle_beta   90.00
_cell.angle_gamma   90.00
#
_symmetry.space_group_name_H-M   'P 1'
#
loop_
_entity.id
_entity.type
_entity.pdbx_description
1 polymer ?
#
loop_
_entity_poly.entity_id
_entity_poly.type
_entity_poly.pdbx_seq_one_letter_code
_entity_poly.pdbx_strand_id
1 'polypeptide(L)'
;MPYLRLARAPYVMAGTAAAMVHALKYGGWRGLAGEMGARMAEVHLGSLVEREIAVIVPVPLSRVRQRQRGFNQAELLAASVAGRRGWPLLTGALVRGRHTRRQARLSPRERLSNVRGAFQVVPSRRSELEDRHLLLVDDVLTTAATAQDWSVS
;
A
#
# COMPACT_ATOMS: atom_id res chain seq x y z
N MET A 1 8.01 18.00 1.47
CA MET A 1 7.25 17.32 0.39
C MET A 1 7.39 15.82 0.58
N PRO A 2 6.31 15.03 0.61
CA PRO A 2 6.42 13.58 0.74
C PRO A 2 7.08 12.98 -0.50
N TYR A 3 8.03 12.06 -0.31
CA TYR A 3 8.72 11.36 -1.39
C TYR A 3 8.78 9.86 -1.09
N LEU A 4 8.78 9.04 -2.14
CA LEU A 4 8.96 7.61 -2.03
C LEU A 4 10.45 7.29 -1.94
N ARG A 5 10.91 6.75 -0.81
CA ARG A 5 12.32 6.36 -0.62
C ARG A 5 12.63 4.99 -1.23
N LEU A 6 11.71 4.04 -1.10
CA LEU A 6 11.87 2.67 -1.55
C LEU A 6 10.51 2.00 -1.76
N ALA A 7 10.43 1.06 -2.69
CA ALA A 7 9.33 0.10 -2.78
C ALA A 7 9.87 -1.32 -2.99
N ARG A 8 9.26 -2.31 -2.33
CA ARG A 8 9.61 -3.72 -2.43
C ARG A 8 8.35 -4.58 -2.51
N ALA A 9 8.47 -5.74 -3.13
CA ALA A 9 7.47 -6.79 -3.13
C ALA A 9 8.17 -8.14 -2.98
N PRO A 10 7.62 -9.09 -2.20
CA PRO A 10 8.21 -10.42 -2.05
C PRO A 10 8.07 -11.28 -3.32
N TYR A 11 7.11 -10.97 -4.19
CA TYR A 11 6.80 -11.75 -5.38
C TYR A 11 6.51 -10.87 -6.59
N VAL A 12 6.84 -11.40 -7.77
CA VAL A 12 6.34 -10.88 -9.05
C VAL A 12 4.89 -11.30 -9.22
N MET A 13 4.04 -10.40 -9.72
CA MET A 13 2.61 -10.64 -9.95
C MET A 13 2.33 -11.58 -11.14
N ALA A 14 2.70 -12.85 -10.98
CA ALA A 14 2.50 -13.93 -11.94
C ALA A 14 2.21 -15.26 -11.23
N GLY A 15 1.66 -16.24 -11.98
CA GLY A 15 1.42 -17.60 -11.49
C GLY A 15 0.70 -17.65 -10.14
N THR A 16 1.27 -18.37 -9.18
CA THR A 16 0.71 -18.57 -7.83
C THR A 16 0.49 -17.25 -7.08
N ALA A 17 1.38 -16.27 -7.22
CA ALA A 17 1.21 -14.98 -6.54
C ALA A 17 -0.02 -14.24 -7.07
N ALA A 18 -0.25 -14.26 -8.39
CA ALA A 18 -1.46 -13.69 -8.99
C ALA A 18 -2.72 -14.43 -8.54
N ALA A 19 -2.66 -15.77 -8.44
CA ALA A 19 -3.77 -16.60 -7.97
C ALA A 19 -4.10 -16.31 -6.49
N MET A 20 -3.10 -16.17 -5.61
CA MET A 20 -3.30 -15.83 -4.20
C MET A 20 -3.93 -14.45 -4.03
N VAL A 21 -3.43 -13.44 -4.76
CA VAL A 21 -4.03 -12.09 -4.75
C VAL A 21 -5.47 -12.13 -5.26
N HIS A 22 -5.76 -12.92 -6.30
CA HIS A 22 -7.12 -13.09 -6.81
C HIS A 22 -8.04 -13.77 -5.78
N ALA A 23 -7.59 -14.87 -5.17
CA ALA A 23 -8.32 -15.62 -4.14
C ALA A 23 -8.60 -14.75 -2.91
N LEU A 24 -7.63 -13.96 -2.47
CA LEU A 24 -7.81 -12.98 -1.41
C LEU A 24 -8.84 -11.91 -1.80
N LYS A 25 -8.82 -11.40 -3.03
CA LYS A 25 -9.70 -10.31 -3.46
C LYS A 25 -11.13 -10.71 -3.74
N TYR A 26 -11.36 -11.92 -4.25
CA TYR A 26 -12.63 -12.32 -4.83
C TYR A 26 -13.12 -13.70 -4.38
N GLY A 27 -12.22 -14.56 -3.89
CA GLY A 27 -12.57 -15.92 -3.45
C GLY A 27 -13.00 -16.02 -1.98
N GLY A 28 -12.95 -14.93 -1.21
CA GLY A 28 -13.30 -14.95 0.22
C GLY A 28 -12.21 -15.52 1.14
N TRP A 29 -11.02 -15.85 0.62
CA TRP A 29 -9.92 -16.49 1.35
C TRP A 29 -9.13 -15.48 2.20
N ARG A 30 -9.79 -14.84 3.18
CA ARG A 30 -9.18 -13.81 4.05
C ARG A 30 -7.99 -14.35 4.85
N GLY A 31 -8.00 -15.63 5.21
CA GLY A 31 -6.90 -16.29 5.92
C GLY A 31 -5.56 -16.23 5.17
N LEU A 32 -5.58 -16.13 3.83
CA LEU A 32 -4.35 -15.98 3.03
C LEU A 32 -3.58 -14.70 3.37
N ALA A 33 -4.24 -13.65 3.86
CA ALA A 33 -3.57 -12.40 4.22
C ALA A 33 -2.53 -12.58 5.32
N GLY A 34 -2.72 -13.53 6.24
CA GLY A 34 -1.74 -13.83 7.30
C GLY A 34 -0.43 -14.39 6.73
N GLU A 35 -0.53 -15.37 5.83
CA GLU A 35 0.65 -15.98 5.18
C GLU A 35 1.31 -15.03 4.18
N MET A 36 0.52 -14.33 3.37
CA MET A 36 1.04 -13.31 2.45
C MET A 36 1.74 -12.20 3.22
N GLY A 37 1.15 -11.71 4.32
CA GLY A 37 1.75 -10.71 5.18
C GLY A 37 3.00 -11.22 5.91
N ALA A 38 3.07 -12.50 6.24
CA ALA A 38 4.29 -13.13 6.77
C ALA A 38 5.46 -13.00 5.80
N ARG A 39 5.22 -13.34 4.53
CA ARG A 39 6.22 -13.19 3.47
C ARG A 39 6.61 -11.75 3.21
N MET A 40 5.67 -10.81 3.36
CA MET A 40 5.98 -9.38 3.28
C MET A 40 6.88 -8.93 4.44
N ALA A 41 6.68 -9.45 5.65
CA ALA A 41 7.49 -9.11 6.83
C ALA A 41 8.94 -9.63 6.75
N GLU A 42 9.20 -10.66 5.94
CA GLU A 42 10.54 -11.19 5.67
C GLU A 42 11.35 -10.30 4.71
N VAL A 43 10.70 -9.39 3.98
CA VAL A 43 11.38 -8.50 3.02
C VAL A 43 12.22 -7.47 3.76
N HIS A 44 13.53 -7.51 3.56
CA HIS A 44 14.43 -6.51 4.11
C HIS A 44 14.29 -5.17 3.36
N LEU A 45 14.03 -4.09 4.11
CA LEU A 45 13.90 -2.73 3.58
C LEU A 45 15.20 -1.91 3.73
N GLY A 46 16.24 -2.50 4.32
CA GLY A 46 17.48 -1.81 4.70
C GLY A 46 17.40 -1.32 6.14
N SER A 47 18.41 -1.62 6.96
CA SER A 47 18.37 -1.39 8.41
C SER A 47 18.14 0.07 8.82
N LEU A 48 18.62 1.03 8.02
CA LEU A 48 18.37 2.45 8.25
C LEU A 48 16.89 2.81 8.01
N VAL A 49 16.34 2.39 6.88
CA VAL A 49 14.92 2.62 6.54
C VAL A 49 14.03 1.99 7.61
N GLU A 50 14.32 0.75 8.00
CA GLU A 50 13.54 0.01 8.99
C GLU A 50 13.50 0.71 10.36
N ARG A 51 14.60 1.36 10.78
CA ARG A 51 14.66 2.12 12.04
C ARG A 51 13.87 3.42 12.00
N GLU A 52 13.70 4.01 10.83
CA GLU A 52 12.98 5.27 10.67
C GLU A 52 11.47 5.07 10.54
N ILE A 53 11.00 3.87 10.16
CA ILE A 53 9.56 3.58 10.01
C ILE A 53 8.85 3.84 11.33
N ALA A 54 8.04 4.90 11.36
CA ALA A 54 7.28 5.28 12.53
C ALA A 54 5.95 4.53 12.63
N VAL A 55 5.33 4.22 11.48
CA VAL A 55 4.00 3.59 11.43
C VAL A 55 3.74 2.93 10.08
N ILE A 56 3.04 1.81 10.10
CA ILE A 56 2.47 1.15 8.92
C ILE A 56 1.08 1.74 8.66
N VAL A 57 0.82 2.08 7.40
CA VAL A 57 -0.48 2.58 6.96
C VAL A 57 -0.96 1.77 5.75
N PRO A 58 -2.09 1.05 5.85
CA PRO A 58 -2.63 0.31 4.72
C PRO A 58 -3.21 1.26 3.66
N VAL A 59 -3.02 0.91 2.39
CA VAL A 59 -3.63 1.65 1.27
C VAL A 59 -5.15 1.45 1.28
N PRO A 60 -5.95 2.54 1.22
CA PRO A 60 -7.40 2.42 1.33
C PRO A 60 -8.04 1.93 0.04
N LEU A 61 -9.07 1.09 0.18
CA LEU A 61 -9.97 0.78 -0.93
C LEU A 61 -10.89 1.96 -1.28
N SER A 62 -11.42 1.95 -2.51
CA SER A 62 -12.56 2.81 -2.83
C SER A 62 -13.81 2.35 -2.08
N ARG A 63 -14.70 3.28 -1.73
CA ARG A 63 -15.97 2.97 -1.04
C ARG A 63 -16.81 1.90 -1.76
N VAL A 64 -16.79 1.90 -3.09
CA VAL A 64 -17.47 0.89 -3.91
C VAL A 64 -16.85 -0.50 -3.71
N ARG A 65 -15.51 -0.60 -3.78
CA ARG A 65 -14.82 -1.87 -3.55
C ARG A 65 -14.95 -2.34 -2.09
N GLN A 66 -14.91 -1.42 -1.13
CA GLN A 66 -15.13 -1.74 0.28
C GLN A 66 -16.51 -2.39 0.49
N ARG A 67 -17.57 -1.82 -0.11
CA ARG A 67 -18.92 -2.40 -0.04
C ARG A 67 -19.04 -3.74 -0.77
N GLN A 68 -18.44 -3.86 -1.96
CA GLN A 68 -18.51 -5.09 -2.75
C GLN A 68 -17.75 -6.26 -2.10
N ARG A 69 -16.57 -5.96 -1.54
CA ARG A 69 -15.66 -6.96 -0.97
C ARG A 69 -15.91 -7.23 0.51
N GLY A 70 -16.43 -6.23 1.25
CA GLY A 70 -16.70 -6.30 2.68
C GLY A 70 -15.46 -6.14 3.57
N PHE A 71 -14.27 -5.99 3.01
CA PHE A 71 -13.01 -5.78 3.74
C PHE A 71 -11.95 -5.13 2.84
N ASN A 72 -10.91 -4.60 3.47
CA ASN A 72 -9.70 -4.10 2.81
C ASN A 72 -8.55 -5.10 2.96
N GLN A 73 -8.15 -5.72 1.87
CA GLN A 73 -7.04 -6.68 1.83
C GLN A 73 -5.71 -6.06 2.30
N ALA A 74 -5.48 -4.78 2.01
CA ALA A 74 -4.26 -4.09 2.44
C ALA A 74 -4.22 -3.92 3.97
N GLU A 75 -5.37 -3.72 4.63
CA GLU A 75 -5.46 -3.70 6.10
C GLU A 75 -5.09 -5.04 6.71
N LEU A 76 -5.58 -6.16 6.12
CA LEU A 76 -5.26 -7.49 6.61
C LEU A 76 -3.76 -7.82 6.45
N LEU A 77 -3.18 -7.48 5.29
CA LEU A 77 -1.75 -7.64 5.04
C LEU A 77 -0.92 -6.78 6.01
N ALA A 78 -1.30 -5.51 6.17
CA ALA A 78 -0.62 -4.57 7.07
C ALA A 78 -0.68 -5.04 8.53
N ALA A 79 -1.81 -5.58 8.99
CA ALA A 79 -1.94 -6.14 10.33
C ALA A 79 -0.99 -7.33 10.55
N SER A 80 -0.86 -8.22 9.57
CA SER A 80 0.10 -9.31 9.66
C SER A 80 1.55 -8.82 9.68
N VAL A 81 1.90 -7.81 8.87
CA VAL A 81 3.26 -7.24 8.86
C VAL A 81 3.55 -6.56 10.20
N ALA A 82 2.62 -5.73 10.69
CA ALA A 82 2.73 -5.03 11.96
C ALA A 82 2.97 -6.00 13.13
N GLY A 83 2.14 -7.04 13.25
CA GLY A 83 2.25 -8.02 14.33
C GLY A 83 3.58 -8.78 14.31
N ARG A 84 4.12 -9.09 13.12
CA ARG A 84 5.38 -9.83 12.99
C ARG A 84 6.63 -8.96 13.16
N ARG A 85 6.55 -7.68 12.80
CA ARG A 85 7.67 -6.72 12.92
C ARG A 85 7.65 -5.91 14.20
N GLY A 86 6.56 -5.97 14.96
CA GLY A 86 6.35 -5.13 16.15
C GLY A 86 6.17 -3.64 15.82
N TRP A 87 5.79 -3.30 14.57
CA TRP A 87 5.63 -1.92 14.13
C TRP A 87 4.20 -1.42 14.40
N PRO A 88 4.01 -0.13 14.77
CA PRO A 88 2.68 0.44 14.93
C PRO A 88 1.87 0.37 13.63
N LEU A 89 0.57 0.08 13.76
CA LEU A 89 -0.37 0.08 12.64
C LEU A 89 -1.40 1.19 12.82
N LEU A 90 -1.56 2.03 11.80
CA LEU A 90 -2.59 3.06 11.77
C LEU A 90 -3.55 2.85 10.60
N THR A 91 -4.68 2.23 10.88
CA THR A 91 -5.79 2.04 9.92
C THR A 91 -6.66 3.30 9.81
N GLY A 92 -7.24 3.53 8.64
CA GLY A 92 -8.18 4.65 8.43
C GLY A 92 -7.53 6.04 8.41
N ALA A 93 -6.18 6.12 8.39
CA ALA A 93 -5.45 7.38 8.24
C ALA A 93 -5.62 7.99 6.84
N LEU A 94 -5.85 7.15 5.84
CA LEU A 94 -5.98 7.52 4.44
C LEU A 94 -7.38 7.18 3.92
N VAL A 95 -7.90 8.03 3.05
CA VAL A 95 -9.11 7.78 2.27
C VAL A 95 -8.84 7.97 0.78
N ARG A 96 -9.52 7.17 -0.05
CA ARG A 96 -9.43 7.31 -1.50
C ARG A 96 -10.43 8.37 -2.00
N GLY A 97 -9.96 9.35 -2.76
CA GLY A 97 -10.80 10.40 -3.33
C GLY A 97 -11.88 9.87 -4.30
N ARG A 98 -13.00 10.58 -4.44
CA ARG A 98 -14.15 10.17 -5.28
C ARG A 98 -13.87 10.18 -6.79
N HIS A 99 -12.90 10.97 -7.27
CA HIS A 99 -12.73 11.30 -8.69
C HIS A 99 -11.37 10.94 -9.31
N THR A 100 -10.72 9.84 -8.91
CA THR A 100 -9.70 9.26 -9.82
C THR A 100 -10.44 8.61 -10.98
N ARG A 101 -10.61 9.34 -12.10
CA ARG A 101 -11.21 8.83 -13.34
C ARG A 101 -10.58 7.47 -13.67
N ARG A 102 -11.41 6.45 -13.89
CA ARG A 102 -10.97 5.21 -14.54
C ARG A 102 -10.53 5.59 -15.95
N GLN A 103 -9.23 5.76 -16.19
CA GLN A 103 -8.71 5.91 -17.55
C GLN A 103 -7.94 4.64 -17.87
N ALA A 104 -8.59 3.78 -18.65
CA ALA A 104 -8.13 2.46 -19.03
C ALA A 104 -6.92 2.45 -19.98
N ARG A 105 -6.17 3.55 -20.13
CA ARG A 105 -5.02 3.67 -21.04
C ARG A 105 -4.00 4.72 -20.58
N LEU A 106 -3.59 4.66 -19.31
CA LEU A 106 -2.59 5.61 -18.80
C LEU A 106 -1.17 5.08 -18.97
N SER A 107 -0.34 5.93 -19.57
CA SER A 107 1.11 5.76 -19.71
C SER A 107 1.79 5.66 -18.33
N PRO A 108 3.01 5.13 -18.24
CA PRO A 108 3.75 5.05 -16.98
C PRO A 108 3.85 6.38 -16.21
N ARG A 109 3.97 7.52 -16.92
CA ARG A 109 4.01 8.87 -16.32
C ARG A 109 2.68 9.29 -15.69
N GLU A 110 1.56 8.95 -16.34
CA GLU A 110 0.22 9.26 -15.84
C GLU A 110 -0.22 8.32 -14.71
N ARG A 111 0.38 7.13 -14.60
CA ARG A 111 0.20 6.25 -13.42
C ARG A 111 0.86 6.84 -12.17
N LEU A 112 2.02 7.47 -12.34
CA LEU A 112 2.76 8.14 -11.26
C LEU A 112 2.02 9.39 -10.76
N SER A 113 1.43 10.18 -11.66
CA SER A 113 0.58 11.33 -11.29
C SER A 113 -0.76 10.90 -10.68
N ASN A 114 -1.32 9.75 -11.07
CA ASN A 114 -2.56 9.24 -10.46
C ASN A 114 -2.39 8.78 -9.01
N VAL A 115 -1.19 8.39 -8.57
CA VAL A 115 -0.93 8.09 -7.15
C VAL A 115 -0.83 9.39 -6.34
N ARG A 116 -0.23 10.44 -6.91
CA ARG A 116 -0.20 11.80 -6.34
C ARG A 116 -1.60 12.42 -6.38
N GLY A 117 -2.37 12.26 -5.31
CA GLY A 117 -3.73 12.79 -5.18
C GLY A 117 -4.84 11.72 -5.22
N ALA A 118 -4.50 10.43 -5.42
CA ALA A 118 -5.48 9.34 -5.25
C ALA A 118 -5.95 9.19 -3.80
N PHE A 119 -5.07 9.53 -2.85
CA PHE A 119 -5.29 9.35 -1.43
C PHE A 119 -5.17 10.68 -0.70
N GLN A 120 -6.03 10.86 0.30
CA GLN A 120 -6.04 12.02 1.18
C GLN A 120 -5.91 11.54 2.61
N VAL A 121 -5.16 12.29 3.41
CA VAL A 121 -5.08 12.08 4.86
C VAL A 121 -6.41 12.51 5.47
N VAL A 122 -6.97 11.69 6.36
CA VAL A 122 -8.14 12.07 7.14
C VAL A 122 -7.76 13.21 8.08
N PRO A 123 -8.47 14.35 8.09
CA PRO A 123 -8.06 15.53 8.85
C PRO A 123 -7.77 15.27 10.33
N SER A 124 -8.59 14.45 11.00
CA SER A 124 -8.40 14.09 12.41
C SER A 124 -7.19 13.20 12.69
N ARG A 125 -6.60 12.59 11.67
CA ARG A 125 -5.44 11.68 11.74
C ARG A 125 -4.14 12.36 11.28
N ARG A 126 -4.20 13.63 10.89
CA ARG A 126 -3.09 14.36 10.26
C ARG A 126 -1.84 14.42 11.14
N SER A 127 -2.01 14.78 12.41
CA SER A 127 -0.91 14.88 13.38
C SER A 127 -0.21 13.55 13.66
N GLU A 128 -0.87 12.42 13.38
CA GLU A 128 -0.28 11.08 13.53
C GLU A 128 0.66 10.71 12.36
N LEU A 129 0.62 11.47 11.26
CA LEU A 129 1.38 11.20 10.03
C LEU A 129 2.37 12.30 9.64
N GLU A 130 2.16 13.54 10.10
CA GLU A 130 3.04 14.67 9.76
C GLU A 130 4.47 14.44 10.24
N ASP A 131 5.42 14.76 9.36
CA ASP A 131 6.87 14.63 9.56
C ASP A 131 7.35 13.24 10.02
N ARG A 132 6.61 12.18 9.63
CA ARG A 132 6.94 10.79 9.92
C ARG A 132 7.26 9.99 8.67
N HIS A 133 8.16 9.02 8.81
CA HIS A 133 8.39 8.00 7.79
C HIS A 133 7.32 6.92 7.90
N LEU A 134 6.51 6.79 6.85
CA LEU A 134 5.38 5.86 6.79
C LEU A 134 5.74 4.66 5.91
N LEU A 135 5.37 3.46 6.34
CA LEU A 135 5.36 2.28 5.47
C LEU A 135 3.96 2.06 4.91
N LEU A 136 3.77 2.30 3.61
CA LEU A 136 2.53 1.98 2.92
C LEU A 136 2.49 0.49 2.54
N VAL A 137 1.38 -0.16 2.84
CA VAL A 137 1.15 -1.58 2.49
C VAL A 137 -0.02 -1.66 1.50
N ASP A 138 0.21 -2.34 0.38
CA ASP A 138 -0.78 -2.66 -0.65
C ASP A 138 -0.59 -4.11 -1.13
N ASP A 139 -1.57 -4.67 -1.81
CA ASP A 139 -1.54 -6.05 -2.30
C ASP A 139 -0.83 -6.19 -3.66
N VAL A 140 -0.69 -5.10 -4.42
CA VAL A 140 0.04 -5.08 -5.71
C VAL A 140 0.88 -3.82 -5.80
N LEU A 141 2.20 -4.00 -5.94
CA LEU A 141 3.10 -2.95 -6.37
C LEU A 141 3.20 -2.96 -7.91
N THR A 142 2.90 -1.83 -8.56
CA THR A 142 3.14 -1.69 -10.00
C THR A 142 4.43 -0.92 -10.27
N THR A 143 5.18 -1.33 -11.30
CA THR A 143 6.50 -0.79 -11.67
C THR A 143 6.48 0.73 -11.96
N ALA A 144 5.32 1.30 -12.24
CA ALA A 144 5.14 2.75 -12.41
C ALA A 144 5.20 3.55 -11.09
N ALA A 145 5.47 2.92 -9.95
CA ALA A 145 5.82 3.62 -8.70
C ALA A 145 7.33 3.85 -8.55
N THR A 146 8.16 3.39 -9.50
CA THR A 146 9.60 3.68 -9.48
C THR A 146 9.79 5.19 -9.68
N ALA A 147 10.20 5.88 -8.61
CA ALA A 147 10.72 7.22 -8.68
C ALA A 147 12.02 7.19 -9.50
N GLN A 148 11.90 7.42 -10.80
CA GLN A 148 13.02 7.83 -11.65
C GLN A 148 12.77 9.27 -12.09
N ASP A 149 13.79 10.08 -11.85
CA ASP A 149 14.02 11.47 -12.24
C ASP A 149 13.07 12.55 -11.72
N TRP A 150 13.55 13.25 -10.70
CA TRP A 150 13.32 14.68 -10.54
C TRP A 150 14.69 15.37 -10.55
N SER A 151 15.22 15.62 -11.75
CA SER A 151 16.11 16.77 -11.97
C SER A 151 15.22 17.88 -12.51
N VAL A 152 15.18 19.04 -11.85
CA VAL A 152 15.20 20.35 -12.51
C VAL A 152 15.72 21.38 -11.50
N SER A 153 16.62 22.22 -12.01
CA SER A 153 16.93 23.59 -11.60
C SER A 153 15.75 24.43 -11.09
#